data_AF-A0A4R2C2G2-F1
#
_entry.id   AF-A0A4R2C2G2-F1
#
_cell.length_a   1.000
_cell.length_b   1.000
_cell.length_c   1.000
_cell.angle_alpha   90.00
_cell.angle_beta   90.00
_cell.angle_gamma   90.00
#
_symmetry.space_group_name_H-M   'P 1'
#
loop_
_entity.id
_entity.type
_entity.pdbx_description
1 polymer ?
#
loop_
_entity_poly.entity_id
_entity_poly.type
_entity_poly.pdbx_seq_one_letter_code
_entity_poly.pdbx_strand_id
1 'polypeptide(L)'
;MMRFEQIERWADDIVASSFENWPEVLRSYALAEPLESKPISPADTQAVLSQNASYRRFLNTARPVELPSVHIAAGPFKGDFFPKLGPVSWKEHAAFLKIPYITLQHMLPTMLRGVTERMALILHAFVARQVPLQLHIFPFIDLSDSWEVRFRIEAGEPIHARWQKRPGQSPPPKGSGEKLSIAAQQIVAQASIEWGLLDLVLLKSDDQLLVRVVEINPILEFGSTGRLLAA
;
A
#
# COMPACT_ATOMS: atom_id res chain seq x y z
N MET A 1 14.44 15.45 11.98
CA MET A 1 14.97 14.08 12.12
C MET A 1 13.78 13.14 12.20
N MET A 2 13.63 12.20 11.26
CA MET A 2 12.56 11.21 11.33
C MET A 2 12.78 10.31 12.55
N ARG A 3 11.72 10.04 13.31
CA ARG A 3 11.78 9.24 14.52
C ARG A 3 11.29 7.84 14.19
N PHE A 4 12.17 7.01 13.63
CA PHE A 4 11.87 5.62 13.30
C PHE A 4 11.33 4.86 14.52
N GLU A 5 11.91 5.06 15.70
CA GLU A 5 11.42 4.50 16.97
C GLU A 5 9.95 4.81 17.27
N GLN A 6 9.44 5.97 16.83
CA GLN A 6 8.03 6.30 17.05
C GLN A 6 7.09 5.44 16.21
N ILE A 7 7.54 4.88 15.09
CA ILE A 7 6.70 4.01 14.26
C ILE A 7 6.50 2.64 14.91
N GLU A 8 7.42 2.22 15.79
CA GLU A 8 7.43 0.89 16.39
C GLU A 8 6.21 0.60 17.26
N ARG A 9 5.58 1.66 17.81
CA ARG A 9 4.34 1.54 18.60
C ARG A 9 3.13 1.13 17.76
N TRP A 10 3.20 1.28 16.45
CA TRP A 10 2.16 0.84 15.50
C TRP A 10 2.68 -0.22 14.54
N ALA A 11 3.82 -0.86 14.86
CA ALA A 11 4.43 -1.78 13.92
C ALA A 11 3.49 -2.96 13.60
N ASP A 12 2.73 -3.44 14.58
CA ASP A 12 1.79 -4.54 14.38
C ASP A 12 0.61 -4.11 13.47
N ASP A 13 0.08 -2.90 13.65
CA ASP A 13 -0.98 -2.37 12.79
C ASP A 13 -0.50 -2.14 11.35
N ILE A 14 0.73 -1.68 11.18
CA ILE A 14 1.37 -1.49 9.86
C ILE A 14 1.61 -2.84 9.18
N VAL A 15 2.10 -3.83 9.92
CA VAL A 15 2.31 -5.18 9.38
C VAL A 15 0.97 -5.78 8.96
N ALA A 16 -0.06 -5.67 9.79
CA ALA A 16 -1.41 -6.16 9.49
C ALA A 16 -2.04 -5.49 8.26
N SER A 17 -1.66 -4.25 7.96
CA SER A 17 -2.19 -3.50 6.81
C SER A 17 -1.59 -3.93 5.46
N SER A 18 -0.55 -4.77 5.47
CA SER A 18 0.08 -5.30 4.28
C SER A 18 -0.78 -6.35 3.59
N PHE A 19 -0.80 -6.37 2.26
CA PHE A 19 -1.71 -7.21 1.48
C PHE A 19 -1.60 -8.70 1.83
N GLU A 20 -0.38 -9.22 2.05
CA GLU A 20 -0.13 -10.60 2.45
C GLU A 20 -0.77 -10.99 3.78
N ASN A 21 -1.13 -10.02 4.63
CA ASN A 21 -1.72 -10.21 5.95
C ASN A 21 -3.22 -9.90 5.98
N TRP A 22 -3.82 -9.51 4.85
CA TRP A 22 -5.25 -9.23 4.80
C TRP A 22 -6.09 -10.49 5.03
N PRO A 23 -7.22 -10.37 5.77
CA PRO A 23 -8.22 -11.43 5.83
C PRO A 23 -8.67 -11.83 4.41
N GLU A 24 -8.92 -13.13 4.19
CA GLU A 24 -9.34 -13.65 2.89
C GLU A 24 -10.61 -12.95 2.38
N VAL A 25 -11.55 -12.67 3.29
CA VAL A 25 -12.77 -11.91 2.99
C VAL A 25 -12.43 -10.53 2.43
N LEU A 26 -11.47 -9.80 3.02
CA LEU A 26 -11.05 -8.49 2.52
C LEU A 26 -10.39 -8.59 1.14
N ARG A 27 -9.55 -9.61 0.93
CA ARG A 27 -8.89 -9.88 -0.36
C ARG A 27 -9.89 -10.16 -1.48
N SER A 28 -11.03 -10.80 -1.18
CA SER A 28 -12.09 -11.00 -2.18
C SER A 28 -12.70 -9.70 -2.74
N TYR A 29 -12.54 -8.58 -2.01
CA TYR A 29 -12.96 -7.24 -2.44
C TYR A 29 -11.82 -6.43 -3.06
N ALA A 30 -10.59 -6.93 -3.06
CA ALA A 30 -9.41 -6.20 -3.53
C ALA A 30 -9.57 -5.78 -5.01
N LEU A 31 -9.06 -4.60 -5.32
CA LEU A 31 -9.01 -4.07 -6.69
C LEU A 31 -8.26 -5.01 -7.64
N ALA A 32 -7.18 -5.61 -7.14
CA ALA A 32 -6.41 -6.61 -7.85
C ALA A 32 -5.72 -7.55 -6.86
N GLU A 33 -5.43 -8.76 -7.34
CA GLU A 33 -4.50 -9.70 -6.70
C GLU A 33 -3.11 -9.56 -7.32
N PRO A 34 -2.02 -9.80 -6.56
CA PRO A 34 -0.68 -9.82 -7.12
C PRO A 34 -0.55 -11.00 -8.11
N LEU A 35 0.06 -10.73 -9.26
CA LEU A 35 0.41 -11.75 -10.25
C LEU A 35 1.59 -12.59 -9.77
N GLU A 36 2.46 -11.99 -8.97
CA GLU A 36 3.59 -12.63 -8.34
C GLU A 36 3.90 -11.95 -7.01
N SER A 37 4.33 -12.75 -6.04
CA SER A 37 4.78 -12.25 -4.74
C SER A 37 6.09 -12.91 -4.35
N LYS A 38 7.07 -12.10 -3.92
CA LYS A 38 8.37 -12.59 -3.49
C LYS A 38 8.63 -12.24 -2.03
N PRO A 39 8.93 -13.21 -1.16
CA PRO A 39 9.27 -12.91 0.22
C PRO A 39 10.63 -12.20 0.29
N ILE A 40 10.71 -11.22 1.18
CA ILE A 40 11.92 -10.45 1.50
C ILE A 40 12.14 -10.59 3.00
N SER A 41 13.33 -11.07 3.37
CA SER A 41 13.67 -11.29 4.77
C SER A 41 13.81 -9.94 5.51
N PRO A 42 13.67 -9.91 6.85
CA PRO A 42 13.94 -8.70 7.62
C PRO A 42 15.34 -8.12 7.38
N ALA A 43 16.35 -8.98 7.19
CA ALA A 43 17.71 -8.57 6.89
C ALA A 43 17.82 -7.88 5.52
N ASP A 44 17.16 -8.43 4.51
CA ASP A 44 17.08 -7.87 3.16
C ASP A 44 16.30 -6.55 3.14
N THR A 45 15.18 -6.49 3.86
CA THR A 45 14.43 -5.24 4.06
C THR A 45 15.34 -4.19 4.69
N GLN A 46 16.07 -4.51 5.75
CA GLN A 46 17.00 -3.58 6.38
C GLN A 46 18.11 -3.13 5.41
N ALA A 47 18.59 -4.01 4.53
CA ALA A 47 19.55 -3.66 3.48
C ALA A 47 18.95 -2.66 2.48
N VAL A 48 17.74 -2.92 2.00
CA VAL A 48 16.96 -2.01 1.14
C VAL A 48 16.79 -0.65 1.80
N LEU A 49 16.36 -0.62 3.06
CA LEU A 49 16.16 0.62 3.81
C LEU A 49 17.45 1.41 4.03
N SER A 50 18.60 0.73 4.15
CA SER A 50 19.90 1.40 4.33
C SER A 50 20.34 2.24 3.11
N GLN A 51 19.64 2.14 1.97
CA GLN A 51 19.83 3.03 0.82
C GLN A 51 19.26 4.42 1.08
N ASN A 52 18.21 4.52 1.89
CA ASN A 52 17.65 5.79 2.34
C ASN A 52 18.63 6.51 3.29
N ALA A 53 18.90 7.80 3.03
CA ALA A 53 19.90 8.56 3.77
C ALA A 53 19.55 8.78 5.25
N SER A 54 18.28 9.06 5.56
CA SER A 54 17.85 9.23 6.94
C SER A 54 17.89 7.93 7.72
N TYR A 55 17.47 6.82 7.10
CA TYR A 55 17.50 5.50 7.74
C TYR A 55 18.93 5.03 8.00
N ARG A 56 19.84 5.24 7.05
CA ARG A 56 21.27 4.96 7.22
C ARG A 56 21.89 5.73 8.39
N ARG A 57 21.52 7.01 8.56
CA ARG A 57 21.94 7.81 9.73
C ARG A 57 21.35 7.27 11.03
N PHE A 58 20.09 6.86 11.02
CA PHE A 58 19.41 6.27 12.18
C PHE A 58 20.11 4.98 12.64
N LEU A 59 20.41 4.06 11.73
CA LEU A 59 21.08 2.81 12.07
C LEU A 59 22.60 2.97 12.30
N ASN A 60 23.18 4.12 11.96
CA ASN A 60 24.62 4.35 11.93
C ASN A 60 25.41 3.26 11.17
N THR A 61 24.79 2.67 10.14
CA THR A 61 25.41 1.63 9.30
C THR A 61 24.84 1.66 7.89
N ALA A 62 25.69 1.34 6.91
CA ALA A 62 25.29 1.09 5.54
C ALA A 62 25.41 -0.41 5.27
N ARG A 63 24.35 -1.03 4.74
CA ARG A 63 24.40 -2.42 4.30
C ARG A 63 24.38 -2.46 2.77
N PRO A 64 25.24 -3.26 2.13
CA PRO A 64 25.12 -3.48 0.69
C PRO A 64 23.75 -4.09 0.40
N VAL A 65 23.10 -3.62 -0.68
CA VAL A 65 21.89 -4.28 -1.21
C VAL A 65 22.36 -5.38 -2.13
N GLU A 66 22.49 -6.58 -1.57
CA GLU A 66 22.51 -7.79 -2.37
C GLU A 66 21.13 -8.41 -2.20
N LEU A 67 20.30 -8.32 -3.23
CA LEU A 67 19.01 -9.02 -3.29
C LEU A 67 19.07 -10.14 -4.32
N PRO A 68 19.94 -11.15 -4.12
CA PRO A 68 20.17 -12.21 -5.10
C PRO A 68 18.94 -13.10 -5.32
N SER A 69 17.90 -13.00 -4.48
CA SER A 69 16.75 -13.92 -4.45
C SER A 69 15.49 -13.43 -5.18
N VAL A 70 15.40 -12.16 -5.61
CA VAL A 70 14.18 -11.64 -6.25
C VAL A 70 14.29 -11.76 -7.78
N HIS A 71 14.02 -12.96 -8.28
CA HIS A 71 13.82 -13.22 -9.70
C HIS A 71 12.32 -13.28 -10.01
N ILE A 72 11.83 -12.31 -10.78
CA ILE A 72 10.44 -12.26 -11.24
C ILE A 72 10.35 -13.19 -12.45
N ALA A 73 9.55 -14.23 -12.34
CA ALA A 73 9.47 -15.25 -13.38
C ALA A 73 8.80 -14.68 -14.64
N ALA A 74 9.22 -15.16 -15.81
CA ALA A 74 8.56 -14.86 -17.08
C ALA A 74 7.15 -15.51 -17.14
N GLY A 75 6.16 -15.01 -16.40
CA GLY A 75 4.75 -15.30 -16.54
C GLY A 75 4.11 -14.76 -17.84
N PRO A 76 2.87 -15.20 -18.15
CA PRO A 76 2.18 -14.95 -19.42
C PRO A 76 1.57 -13.55 -19.55
N PHE A 77 1.59 -12.73 -18.50
CA PHE A 77 0.98 -11.40 -18.51
C PHE A 77 1.82 -10.42 -19.34
N LYS A 78 1.18 -9.71 -20.28
CA LYS A 78 1.84 -8.80 -21.23
C LYS A 78 1.56 -7.31 -20.94
N GLY A 79 0.85 -6.99 -19.88
CA GLY A 79 0.51 -5.61 -19.51
C GLY A 79 1.59 -4.92 -18.68
N ASP A 80 1.24 -3.75 -18.15
CA ASP A 80 2.07 -3.02 -17.20
C ASP A 80 1.79 -3.43 -15.76
N PHE A 81 2.74 -3.16 -14.89
CA PHE A 81 2.73 -3.58 -13.50
C PHE A 81 2.83 -2.42 -12.51
N PHE A 82 2.31 -2.67 -11.31
CA PHE A 82 2.39 -1.80 -10.16
C PHE A 82 3.00 -2.54 -8.97
N PRO A 83 4.30 -2.37 -8.70
CA PRO A 83 4.97 -3.05 -7.60
C PRO A 83 4.67 -2.38 -6.26
N LYS A 84 4.45 -3.23 -5.24
CA LYS A 84 4.30 -2.84 -3.83
C LYS A 84 5.29 -3.62 -2.98
N LEU A 85 5.88 -2.93 -2.00
CA LEU A 85 6.75 -3.52 -0.98
C LEU A 85 6.02 -3.44 0.36
N GLY A 86 5.52 -4.56 0.85
CA GLY A 86 4.55 -4.58 1.95
C GLY A 86 3.35 -3.67 1.66
N PRO A 87 2.97 -2.74 2.57
CA PRO A 87 1.83 -1.84 2.38
C PRO A 87 2.16 -0.62 1.50
N VAL A 88 3.41 -0.43 1.07
CA VAL A 88 3.82 0.80 0.35
C VAL A 88 4.13 0.55 -1.12
N SER A 89 4.02 1.62 -1.93
CA SER A 89 4.39 1.63 -3.34
C SER A 89 5.25 2.85 -3.66
N TRP A 90 5.90 2.84 -4.82
CA TRP A 90 6.63 3.99 -5.35
C TRP A 90 5.71 4.97 -6.09
N LYS A 91 4.45 5.14 -5.66
CA LYS A 91 3.47 6.05 -6.31
C LYS A 91 3.94 7.51 -6.41
N GLU A 92 4.89 7.91 -5.57
CA GLU A 92 5.53 9.24 -5.58
C GLU A 92 6.56 9.40 -6.71
N HIS A 93 7.02 8.30 -7.32
CA HIS A 93 7.94 8.29 -8.44
C HIS A 93 7.19 7.90 -9.73
N ALA A 94 6.90 8.89 -10.58
CA ALA A 94 6.16 8.66 -11.83
C ALA A 94 6.75 7.54 -12.71
N ALA A 95 8.08 7.37 -12.70
CA ALA A 95 8.78 6.31 -13.43
C ALA A 95 8.46 4.88 -12.94
N PHE A 96 7.91 4.73 -11.73
CA PHE A 96 7.60 3.43 -11.11
C PHE A 96 6.09 3.22 -10.93
N LEU A 97 5.26 4.17 -11.35
CA LEU A 97 3.80 4.06 -11.28
C LEU A 97 3.27 2.99 -12.24
N LYS A 98 3.93 2.81 -13.39
CA LYS A 98 3.54 1.89 -14.46
C LYS A 98 4.81 1.34 -15.08
N ILE A 99 5.10 0.07 -14.84
CA ILE A 99 6.33 -0.56 -15.30
C ILE A 99 6.00 -1.60 -16.36
N PRO A 100 6.51 -1.46 -17.60
CA PRO A 100 6.39 -2.49 -18.61
C PRO A 100 7.03 -3.78 -18.14
N TYR A 101 6.38 -4.90 -18.40
CA TYR A 101 6.83 -6.21 -17.95
C TYR A 101 8.29 -6.50 -18.26
N ILE A 102 8.67 -6.27 -19.50
CA ILE A 102 9.99 -6.57 -20.07
C ILE A 102 11.12 -5.83 -19.35
N THR A 103 10.80 -4.72 -18.67
CA THR A 103 11.77 -3.90 -17.94
C THR A 103 11.77 -4.16 -16.44
N LEU A 104 10.78 -4.89 -15.90
CA LEU A 104 10.56 -5.00 -14.46
C LEU A 104 11.78 -5.59 -13.73
N GLN A 105 12.32 -6.71 -14.21
CA GLN A 105 13.52 -7.33 -13.60
C GLN A 105 14.74 -6.39 -13.63
N HIS A 106 14.89 -5.59 -14.69
CA HIS A 106 16.00 -4.64 -14.84
C HIS A 106 15.82 -3.38 -13.99
N MET A 107 14.57 -2.97 -13.74
CA MET A 107 14.24 -1.79 -12.95
C MET A 107 14.28 -2.05 -11.45
N LEU A 108 14.06 -3.30 -11.03
CA LEU A 108 13.95 -3.67 -9.62
C LEU A 108 15.13 -3.17 -8.74
N PRO A 109 16.41 -3.31 -9.12
CA PRO A 109 17.51 -2.77 -8.31
C PRO A 109 17.48 -1.25 -8.17
N THR A 110 17.00 -0.54 -9.19
CA THR A 110 16.86 0.93 -9.14
C THR A 110 15.70 1.33 -8.24
N MET A 111 14.58 0.62 -8.31
CA MET A 111 13.42 0.84 -7.45
C MET A 111 13.76 0.65 -5.97
N LEU A 112 14.42 -0.46 -5.64
CA LEU A 112 14.78 -0.78 -4.26
C LEU A 112 15.84 0.17 -3.68
N ARG A 113 16.62 0.85 -4.53
CA ARG A 113 17.45 1.98 -4.11
C ARG A 113 16.68 3.29 -3.97
N GLY A 114 15.57 3.44 -4.69
CA GLY A 114 14.68 4.60 -4.66
C GLY A 114 13.65 4.59 -3.53
N VAL A 115 13.94 3.97 -2.38
CA VAL A 115 13.03 3.98 -1.23
C VAL A 115 12.92 5.38 -0.64
N THR A 116 11.70 5.91 -0.60
CA THR A 116 11.43 7.24 -0.05
C THR A 116 11.51 7.26 1.48
N GLU A 117 11.62 8.45 2.05
CA GLU A 117 11.60 8.65 3.51
C GLU A 117 10.36 8.02 4.16
N ARG A 118 9.20 8.22 3.52
CA ARG A 118 7.92 7.67 3.97
C ARG A 118 7.89 6.15 3.92
N MET A 119 8.35 5.58 2.81
CA MET A 119 8.47 4.12 2.67
C MET A 119 9.40 3.56 3.74
N ALA A 120 10.57 4.18 3.95
CA ALA A 120 11.51 3.72 4.97
C ALA A 120 10.93 3.76 6.37
N LEU A 121 10.13 4.79 6.69
CA LEU A 121 9.45 4.89 7.98
C LEU A 121 8.46 3.73 8.18
N ILE A 122 7.61 3.46 7.20
CA ILE A 122 6.58 2.41 7.29
C ILE A 122 7.22 1.02 7.31
N LEU A 123 8.15 0.75 6.39
CA LEU A 123 8.82 -0.55 6.27
C LEU A 123 9.71 -0.89 7.47
N HIS A 124 10.14 0.11 8.24
CA HIS A 124 10.86 -0.15 9.48
C HIS A 124 10.04 -0.97 10.49
N ALA A 125 8.70 -0.89 10.47
CA ALA A 125 7.84 -1.72 11.30
C ALA A 125 8.14 -3.22 11.17
N PHE A 126 8.37 -3.69 9.93
CA PHE A 126 8.69 -5.09 9.63
C PHE A 126 10.07 -5.48 10.19
N VAL A 127 11.05 -4.57 10.08
CA VAL A 127 12.38 -4.78 10.67
C VAL A 127 12.29 -4.80 12.20
N ALA A 128 11.54 -3.88 12.81
CA ALA A 128 11.37 -3.82 14.26
C ALA A 128 10.69 -5.08 14.83
N ARG A 129 9.77 -5.69 14.07
CA ARG A 129 9.09 -6.94 14.44
C ARG A 129 9.77 -8.20 13.96
N GLN A 130 10.88 -8.09 13.21
CA GLN A 130 11.59 -9.23 12.63
C GLN A 130 10.67 -10.13 11.78
N VAL A 131 9.70 -9.55 11.10
CA VAL A 131 8.76 -10.27 10.23
C VAL A 131 9.14 -10.08 8.76
N PRO A 132 9.06 -11.14 7.94
CA PRO A 132 9.25 -11.01 6.50
C PRO A 132 8.14 -10.15 5.90
N LEU A 133 8.42 -9.52 4.76
CA LEU A 133 7.42 -8.84 3.94
C LEU A 133 7.46 -9.36 2.52
N GLN A 134 6.46 -9.03 1.71
CA GLN A 134 6.44 -9.40 0.31
C GLN A 134 6.66 -8.21 -0.62
N LEU A 135 7.45 -8.44 -1.68
CA LEU A 135 7.37 -7.65 -2.90
C LEU A 135 6.24 -8.23 -3.75
N HIS A 136 5.15 -7.50 -3.85
CA HIS A 136 4.00 -7.83 -4.66
C HIS A 136 4.07 -7.15 -6.02
N ILE A 137 3.75 -7.91 -7.06
CA ILE A 137 3.71 -7.45 -8.44
C ILE A 137 2.24 -7.44 -8.89
N PHE A 138 1.55 -6.32 -8.70
CA PHE A 138 0.15 -6.16 -9.12
C PHE A 138 0.06 -5.82 -10.61
N PRO A 139 -1.04 -6.20 -11.29
CA PRO A 139 -1.34 -5.62 -12.60
C PRO A 139 -1.59 -4.12 -12.43
N PHE A 140 -1.09 -3.31 -13.36
CA PHE A 140 -1.42 -1.90 -13.40
C PHE A 140 -2.87 -1.74 -13.88
N ILE A 141 -3.68 -1.05 -13.08
CA ILE A 141 -5.06 -0.69 -13.42
C ILE A 141 -5.11 0.83 -13.58
N ASP A 142 -5.58 1.29 -14.73
CA ASP A 142 -5.82 2.71 -14.92
C ASP A 142 -7.06 3.12 -14.12
N LEU A 143 -6.84 4.06 -13.19
CA LEU A 143 -7.86 4.59 -12.30
C LEU A 143 -8.25 6.03 -12.68
N SER A 144 -7.88 6.51 -13.87
CA SER A 144 -8.20 7.85 -14.38
C SER A 144 -9.69 8.17 -14.35
N ASP A 145 -10.54 7.21 -14.73
CA ASP A 145 -12.01 7.31 -14.75
C ASP A 145 -12.70 6.68 -13.52
N SER A 146 -12.00 6.63 -12.39
CA SER A 146 -12.52 6.08 -11.12
C SER A 146 -12.70 7.15 -10.05
N TRP A 147 -13.42 6.84 -8.98
CA TRP A 147 -13.56 7.71 -7.81
C TRP A 147 -13.14 6.99 -6.54
N GLU A 148 -12.21 7.57 -5.80
CA GLU A 148 -11.64 6.97 -4.61
C GLU A 148 -12.09 7.74 -3.36
N VAL A 149 -12.50 6.99 -2.33
CA VAL A 149 -12.94 7.52 -1.04
C VAL A 149 -12.18 6.78 0.07
N ARG A 150 -11.76 7.54 1.08
CA ARG A 150 -11.19 7.00 2.31
C ARG A 150 -12.23 7.05 3.41
N PHE A 151 -12.52 5.89 4.00
CA PHE A 151 -13.30 5.78 5.22
C PHE A 151 -12.39 5.66 6.43
N ARG A 152 -12.74 6.35 7.52
CA ARG A 152 -12.17 6.11 8.85
C ARG A 152 -13.07 5.12 9.57
N ILE A 153 -12.49 4.02 10.02
CA ILE A 153 -13.17 2.95 10.74
C ILE A 153 -12.76 3.03 12.21
N GLU A 154 -13.75 3.07 13.09
CA GLU A 154 -13.57 3.01 14.54
C GLU A 154 -14.62 2.10 15.17
N ALA A 155 -14.20 1.19 16.04
CA ALA A 155 -15.07 0.21 16.71
C ALA A 155 -15.97 -0.55 15.72
N GLY A 156 -15.40 -0.99 14.59
CA GLY A 156 -16.13 -1.75 13.58
C GLY A 156 -17.08 -0.93 12.71
N GLU A 157 -17.03 0.41 12.78
CA GLU A 157 -17.98 1.28 12.07
C GLU A 157 -17.29 2.35 11.20
N PRO A 158 -17.72 2.59 9.96
CA PRO A 158 -17.27 3.74 9.16
C PRO A 158 -17.84 5.05 9.72
N ILE A 159 -17.02 5.83 10.43
CA ILE A 159 -17.46 7.07 11.12
C ILE A 159 -17.24 8.35 10.31
N HIS A 160 -16.36 8.31 9.32
CA HIS A 160 -16.04 9.47 8.48
C HIS A 160 -15.63 9.02 7.09
N ALA A 161 -15.95 9.81 6.07
CA ALA A 161 -15.60 9.55 4.68
C ALA A 161 -15.05 10.80 4.00
N ARG A 162 -13.99 10.64 3.21
CA ARG A 162 -13.37 11.73 2.45
C ARG A 162 -13.00 11.28 1.05
N TRP A 163 -13.48 12.01 0.05
CA TRP A 163 -13.07 11.83 -1.35
C TRP A 163 -11.58 12.15 -1.52
N GLN A 164 -10.85 11.24 -2.16
CA GLN A 164 -9.46 11.41 -2.59
C GLN A 164 -9.45 12.08 -3.96
N LYS A 165 -9.42 13.42 -3.94
CA LYS A 165 -9.49 14.23 -5.17
C LYS A 165 -8.22 14.09 -5.99
N ARG A 166 -8.37 13.80 -7.28
CA ARG A 166 -7.28 13.87 -8.28
C ARG A 166 -7.44 15.15 -9.13
N PRO A 167 -6.33 15.80 -9.55
CA PRO A 167 -6.42 16.94 -10.46
C PRO A 167 -7.18 16.55 -11.74
N GLY A 168 -8.16 17.37 -12.14
CA GLY A 168 -8.94 17.15 -13.37
C GLY A 168 -10.04 16.08 -13.29
N GLN A 169 -10.26 15.46 -12.13
CA GLN A 169 -11.29 14.43 -11.95
C GLN A 169 -12.70 15.03 -11.97
N SER A 170 -13.60 14.39 -12.71
CA SER A 170 -15.03 14.75 -12.72
C SER A 170 -15.68 14.40 -11.36
N PRO A 171 -16.75 15.11 -10.96
CA PRO A 171 -17.48 14.75 -9.75
C PRO A 171 -18.07 13.33 -9.88
N PRO A 172 -18.16 12.58 -8.77
CA PRO A 172 -18.72 11.24 -8.79
C PRO A 172 -20.20 11.26 -9.20
N PRO A 173 -20.71 10.19 -9.85
CA PRO A 173 -22.13 10.07 -10.20
C PRO A 173 -23.04 10.21 -8.97
N LYS A 174 -24.26 10.68 -9.18
CA LYS A 174 -25.26 10.77 -8.11
C LYS A 174 -25.50 9.38 -7.47
N GLY A 175 -25.60 9.32 -6.15
CA GLY A 175 -25.78 8.06 -5.40
C GLY A 175 -24.48 7.30 -5.11
N SER A 176 -23.33 7.72 -5.66
CA SER A 176 -22.04 7.07 -5.40
C SER A 176 -21.67 7.02 -3.92
N GLY A 177 -21.94 8.10 -3.18
CA GLY A 177 -21.65 8.17 -1.75
C GLY A 177 -22.41 7.12 -0.94
N GLU A 178 -23.72 6.98 -1.17
CA GLU A 178 -24.55 5.97 -0.51
C GLU A 178 -24.07 4.55 -0.84
N LYS A 179 -23.80 4.27 -2.12
CA LYS A 179 -23.27 2.99 -2.58
C LYS A 179 -21.94 2.62 -1.91
N LEU A 180 -21.02 3.59 -1.81
CA LEU A 180 -19.73 3.38 -1.15
C LEU A 180 -19.88 3.20 0.36
N SER A 181 -20.78 3.93 1.03
CA SER A 181 -21.04 3.77 2.46
C SER A 181 -21.63 2.40 2.79
N ILE A 182 -22.61 1.93 2.00
CA ILE A 182 -23.19 0.58 2.17
C ILE A 182 -22.10 -0.48 1.98
N ALA A 183 -21.28 -0.34 0.93
CA ALA A 183 -20.19 -1.28 0.68
C ALA A 183 -19.15 -1.25 1.81
N ALA A 184 -18.79 -0.07 2.34
CA ALA A 184 -17.86 0.06 3.45
C ALA A 184 -18.38 -0.66 4.70
N GLN A 185 -19.65 -0.45 5.08
CA GLN A 185 -20.27 -1.14 6.23
C GLN A 185 -20.24 -2.66 6.05
N GLN A 186 -20.62 -3.15 4.87
CA GLN A 186 -20.61 -4.59 4.57
C GLN A 186 -19.20 -5.18 4.65
N ILE A 187 -18.21 -4.53 4.03
CA ILE A 187 -16.82 -4.99 4.03
C ILE A 187 -16.26 -5.00 5.45
N VAL A 188 -16.46 -3.92 6.21
CA VAL A 188 -15.97 -3.79 7.59
C VAL A 188 -16.55 -4.87 8.49
N ALA A 189 -17.86 -5.10 8.43
CA ALA A 189 -18.51 -6.14 9.22
C ALA A 189 -18.02 -7.54 8.84
N GLN A 190 -17.93 -7.86 7.55
CA GLN A 190 -17.55 -9.20 7.08
C GLN A 190 -16.06 -9.49 7.29
N ALA A 191 -15.19 -8.50 7.12
CA ALA A 191 -13.75 -8.63 7.32
C ALA A 191 -13.34 -8.40 8.80
N SER A 192 -14.29 -8.08 9.68
CA SER A 192 -14.05 -7.79 11.11
C SER A 192 -12.98 -6.70 11.32
N ILE A 193 -13.08 -5.61 10.56
CA ILE A 193 -12.14 -4.48 10.65
C ILE A 193 -12.56 -3.59 11.81
N GLU A 194 -11.87 -3.68 12.94
CA GLU A 194 -12.20 -2.87 14.12
C GLU A 194 -11.74 -1.42 14.01
N TRP A 195 -10.58 -1.18 13.39
CA TRP A 195 -9.93 0.13 13.39
C TRP A 195 -9.03 0.31 12.16
N GLY A 196 -9.10 1.47 11.50
CA GLY A 196 -8.21 1.76 10.36
C GLY A 196 -8.75 2.78 9.36
N LEU A 197 -8.03 2.94 8.26
CA LEU A 197 -8.41 3.73 7.10
C LEU A 197 -8.65 2.79 5.93
N LEU A 198 -9.88 2.71 5.44
CA LEU A 198 -10.27 1.86 4.33
C LEU A 198 -10.43 2.70 3.06
N ASP A 199 -9.60 2.44 2.05
CA ASP A 199 -9.68 3.09 0.75
C ASP A 199 -10.49 2.24 -0.21
N LEU A 200 -11.63 2.78 -0.64
CA LEU A 200 -12.50 2.18 -1.64
C LEU A 200 -12.44 2.97 -2.94
N VAL A 201 -12.47 2.25 -4.05
CA VAL A 201 -12.61 2.82 -5.38
C VAL A 201 -13.91 2.38 -6.03
N LEU A 202 -14.56 3.33 -6.68
CA LEU A 202 -15.72 3.15 -7.53
C LEU A 202 -15.25 3.15 -8.99
N LEU A 203 -15.38 1.99 -9.64
CA LEU A 203 -15.04 1.78 -11.04
C LEU A 203 -16.31 1.80 -11.89
N LYS A 204 -16.18 2.29 -13.13
CA LYS A 204 -17.21 2.14 -14.16
C LYS A 204 -16.90 0.90 -15.01
N SER A 205 -17.81 -0.07 -15.05
CA SER A 205 -17.68 -1.30 -15.85
C SER A 205 -19.03 -1.64 -16.47
N ASP A 206 -19.11 -1.69 -17.80
CA ASP A 206 -20.30 -2.15 -18.56
C ASP A 206 -21.65 -1.64 -17.99
N ASP A 207 -21.77 -0.31 -17.88
CA ASP A 207 -22.91 0.43 -17.31
C ASP A 207 -23.23 0.18 -15.83
N GLN A 208 -22.40 -0.60 -15.14
CA GLN A 208 -22.45 -0.80 -13.70
C GLN A 208 -21.33 -0.05 -12.99
N LEU A 209 -21.62 0.32 -11.74
CA LEU A 209 -20.62 0.85 -10.82
C LEU A 209 -20.15 -0.29 -9.91
N LEU A 210 -18.85 -0.51 -9.83
CA LEU A 210 -18.24 -1.57 -9.06
C LEU A 210 -17.41 -0.98 -7.92
N VAL A 211 -17.59 -1.47 -6.70
CA VAL A 211 -16.79 -1.05 -5.54
C VAL A 211 -15.68 -2.07 -5.31
N ARG A 212 -14.46 -1.59 -5.12
CA ARG A 212 -13.28 -2.40 -4.80
C ARG A 212 -12.46 -1.76 -3.69
N VAL A 213 -11.79 -2.59 -2.90
CA VAL A 213 -10.83 -2.18 -1.87
C VAL A 213 -9.48 -1.93 -2.54
N VAL A 214 -8.95 -0.72 -2.37
CA VAL A 214 -7.61 -0.34 -2.85
C VAL A 214 -6.57 -0.67 -1.79
N GLU A 215 -6.86 -0.30 -0.54
CA GLU A 215 -5.92 -0.38 0.56
C GLU A 215 -6.65 -0.32 1.91
N ILE A 216 -6.07 -0.94 2.92
CA ILE A 216 -6.35 -0.64 4.33
C ILE A 216 -5.06 -0.15 4.95
N ASN A 217 -5.14 0.93 5.72
CA ASN A 217 -4.00 1.58 6.34
C ASN A 217 -4.28 1.80 7.84
N PRO A 218 -3.26 1.73 8.72
CA PRO A 218 -3.45 2.04 10.12
C PRO A 218 -3.66 3.55 10.33
N ILE A 219 -4.30 3.90 11.44
CA ILE A 219 -4.43 5.28 11.89
C ILE A 219 -3.19 5.63 12.72
N LEU A 220 -2.27 6.41 12.13
CA LEU A 220 -1.03 6.82 12.80
C LEU A 220 -1.19 8.22 13.42
N GLU A 221 -1.31 8.29 14.75
CA GLU A 221 -1.45 9.55 15.49
C GLU A 221 -0.10 10.15 15.92
N PHE A 222 0.40 11.13 15.16
CA PHE A 222 1.57 11.90 15.55
C PHE A 222 1.17 13.23 16.24
N GLY A 223 0.97 13.20 17.56
CA GLY A 223 0.89 14.39 18.42
C GLY A 223 -0.39 15.24 18.32
N SER A 224 -0.44 16.31 19.12
CA SER A 224 -1.62 17.14 19.42
C SER A 224 -2.24 17.91 18.25
N THR A 225 -1.65 17.87 17.05
CA THR A 225 -2.18 18.52 15.84
C THR A 225 -2.84 17.56 14.86
N GLY A 226 -2.89 16.25 15.18
CA GLY A 226 -3.74 15.27 14.48
C GLY A 226 -3.46 15.12 12.98
N ARG A 227 -2.31 15.58 12.48
CA ARG A 227 -1.92 15.34 11.09
C ARG A 227 -1.51 13.88 10.93
N LEU A 228 -2.51 13.08 10.58
CA LEU A 228 -2.38 11.74 10.04
C LEU A 228 -1.28 11.74 8.99
N LEU A 229 -0.24 10.94 9.20
CA LEU A 229 0.41 10.31 8.07
C LEU A 229 -0.63 9.37 7.47
N ALA A 230 -1.50 9.92 6.62
CA ALA A 230 -2.15 9.13 5.61
C ALA A 230 -1.04 8.40 4.87
N ALA A 231 -0.97 7.07 4.97
CA ALA A 231 -0.37 6.22 3.93
C ALA A 231 -1.17 6.35 2.61
#